data_AF-A0A531JE41-F1
#
_entry.id   AF-A0A531JE41-F1
#
_cell.length_a   1.000
_cell.length_b   1.000
_cell.length_c   1.000
_cell.angle_alpha   90.00
_cell.angle_beta   90.00
_cell.angle_gamma   90.00
#
_symmetry.space_group_name_H-M   'P 1'
#
loop_
_entity.id
_entity.type
_entity.pdbx_description
1 polymer ?
#
loop_
_entity_poly.entity_id
_entity_poly.type
_entity_poly.pdbx_seq_one_letter_code
_entity_poly.pdbx_strand_id
1 'polypeptide(L)' 'VQEHMQHRKKTVVLGRLGTLQELAAPVLFFASDDSSYVTGHTLFVDGGRSDRM' A
#
# COMPACT_ATOMS: atom_id res chain seq x y z
N VAL A 1 -16.09 11.52 6.87
CA VAL A 1 -15.52 10.50 5.94
C VAL A 1 -15.00 11.14 4.66
N GLN A 2 -15.79 11.96 3.96
CA GLN A 2 -15.40 12.64 2.71
C GLN A 2 -14.14 13.52 2.85
N GLU A 3 -14.06 14.35 3.91
CA GLU A 3 -12.91 15.25 4.16
C GLU A 3 -11.60 14.50 4.39
N HIS A 4 -11.64 13.39 5.16
CA HIS A 4 -10.47 12.53 5.37
C HIS A 4 -9.97 11.91 4.07
N MET A 5 -10.86 11.51 3.14
CA MET A 5 -10.43 10.98 1.85
C MET A 5 -9.75 12.03 0.96
N GLN A 6 -10.19 13.29 1.03
CA GLN A 6 -9.56 14.38 0.27
C GLN A 6 -8.19 14.75 0.83
N HIS A 7 -8.04 14.76 2.15
CA HIS A 7 -6.74 15.00 2.78
C HIS A 7 -5.72 13.91 2.43
N ARG A 8 -6.14 12.63 2.41
CA ARG A 8 -5.26 11.50 2.06
C ARG A 8 -4.71 11.58 0.65
N LYS A 9 -5.44 12.14 -0.32
CA LYS A 9 -4.92 12.31 -1.70
C LYS A 9 -3.73 13.27 -1.78
N LYS A 10 -3.63 14.26 -0.88
CA LYS A 10 -2.54 15.25 -0.88
C LYS A 10 -1.23 14.69 -0.32
N THR A 11 -1.30 13.68 0.54
CA THR A 11 -0.13 13.13 1.23
C THR A 11 0.45 11.89 0.56
N VAL A 12 -0.34 11.21 -0.28
CA VAL A 12 0.12 10.09 -1.12
C VAL A 12 0.94 10.62 -2.30
N VAL A 13 2.14 10.09 -2.52
CA VAL A 13 3.04 10.53 -3.62
C VAL A 13 2.40 10.33 -4.99
N LEU A 14 1.66 9.22 -5.16
CA LEU A 14 0.90 8.95 -6.38
C LEU A 14 -0.32 9.89 -6.58
N GLY A 15 -0.63 10.79 -5.66
CA GLY A 15 -1.69 11.80 -5.78
C GLY A 15 -3.12 11.24 -5.79
N ARG A 16 -3.29 9.94 -5.57
CA ARG A 16 -4.59 9.25 -5.56
C ARG A 16 -4.67 8.21 -4.47
N LEU A 17 -5.88 7.77 -4.15
CA LEU A 17 -6.08 6.59 -3.33
C LEU A 17 -5.77 5.33 -4.15
N GLY A 18 -5.22 4.32 -3.48
CA GLY A 18 -5.07 2.99 -4.05
C GLY A 18 -6.42 2.31 -4.25
N THR A 19 -6.44 1.35 -5.15
CA THR A 19 -7.56 0.44 -5.40
C THR A 19 -7.46 -0.79 -4.49
N LEU A 20 -8.55 -1.55 -4.37
CA LEU A 20 -8.56 -2.81 -3.62
C LEU A 20 -7.60 -3.83 -4.24
N GLN A 21 -7.48 -3.84 -5.57
CA GLN A 21 -6.60 -4.73 -6.31
C GLN A 21 -5.12 -4.44 -6.01
N GLU A 22 -4.76 -3.16 -5.89
CA GLU A 22 -3.40 -2.74 -5.52
C GLU A 22 -3.02 -3.16 -4.09
N LEU A 23 -4.00 -3.32 -3.19
CA LEU A 23 -3.77 -3.89 -1.86
C LEU A 23 -3.76 -5.42 -1.87
N ALA A 24 -4.65 -6.04 -2.65
CA ALA A 24 -4.79 -7.50 -2.68
C ALA A 24 -3.56 -8.19 -3.30
N ALA A 25 -2.94 -7.60 -4.33
CA ALA A 25 -1.82 -8.23 -5.02
C ALA A 25 -0.60 -8.49 -4.11
N PRO A 26 -0.12 -7.53 -3.28
CA PRO A 26 0.96 -7.80 -2.32
C PRO A 26 0.59 -8.82 -1.24
N VAL A 27 -0.67 -8.87 -0.82
CA VAL A 27 -1.16 -9.89 0.12
C VAL A 27 -1.11 -11.27 -0.52
N LEU A 28 -1.55 -11.40 -1.77
CA LEU A 28 -1.47 -12.66 -2.53
C LEU A 28 -0.02 -13.10 -2.74
N PHE A 29 0.89 -12.17 -3.02
CA PHE A 29 2.33 -12.47 -3.11
C PHE A 29 2.83 -13.11 -1.81
N PHE A 30 2.57 -12.49 -0.65
CA PHE A 30 2.98 -13.05 0.65
C PHE A 30 2.27 -14.36 1.02
N ALA A 31 1.10 -14.63 0.45
CA ALA A 31 0.38 -15.89 0.64
C ALA A 31 0.85 -17.00 -0.32
N SER A 32 1.67 -16.67 -1.31
CA SER A 32 2.12 -17.58 -2.37
C SER A 32 3.54 -18.10 -2.14
N ASP A 33 3.87 -19.18 -2.84
CA ASP A 33 5.20 -19.80 -2.83
C ASP A 33 6.30 -18.87 -3.38
N ASP A 34 5.93 -17.86 -4.17
CA ASP A 34 6.84 -16.83 -4.70
C ASP A 34 7.52 -16.03 -3.57
N SER A 35 6.93 -16.02 -2.38
CA SER A 35 7.47 -15.35 -1.19
C SER A 35 8.14 -16.31 -0.19
N SER A 36 8.41 -17.56 -0.57
CA SER A 36 8.90 -18.64 0.32
C SER A 36 10.16 -18.33 1.14
N TYR A 37 10.97 -17.33 0.74
CA TYR A 37 12.15 -16.89 1.48
C TYR A 37 12.07 -15.45 2.01
N VAL A 38 10.89 -14.83 1.95
CA VAL A 38 10.64 -13.47 2.43
C VAL A 38 9.88 -13.53 3.75
N THR A 39 10.58 -13.24 4.85
CA THR A 39 10.01 -13.23 6.20
C THR A 39 10.55 -12.06 7.03
N GLY A 40 9.83 -11.63 8.06
CA GLY A 40 10.26 -10.54 8.96
C GLY A 40 10.24 -9.13 8.35
N HIS A 41 9.67 -8.96 7.15
CA HIS A 41 9.61 -7.68 6.45
C HIS A 41 8.24 -7.02 6.58
N THR A 42 8.22 -5.68 6.59
CA THR A 42 7.00 -4.88 6.45
C THR A 42 7.01 -4.21 5.09
N LEU A 43 6.01 -4.51 4.25
CA LEU A 43 5.85 -3.88 2.95
C LEU A 43 4.74 -2.83 3.02
N PHE A 44 5.09 -1.57 2.80
CA PHE A 44 4.11 -0.48 2.73
C PHE A 44 3.40 -0.47 1.37
N VAL A 45 2.07 -0.64 1.40
CA VAL A 45 1.21 -0.58 0.21
C VAL A 45 0.31 0.64 0.32
N ASP A 46 0.87 1.83 0.18
CA ASP A 46 0.16 3.08 0.45
C ASP A 46 0.40 4.21 -0.56
N GLY A 47 0.95 3.88 -1.73
CA GLY A 47 1.24 4.84 -2.79
C GLY A 47 2.34 5.84 -2.44
N GLY A 48 3.26 5.47 -1.53
CA GLY A 48 4.41 6.28 -1.13
C GLY A 48 4.09 7.30 -0.04
N ARG A 49 2.99 7.14 0.69
CA ARG A 49 2.63 8.07 1.77
C ARG A 49 3.55 7.91 2.99
N SER A 50 4.02 6.69 3.28
CA SER A 50 4.98 6.43 4.35
C SER A 50 6.42 6.86 4.04
N ASP A 51 6.79 7.08 2.77
CA ASP A 51 8.17 7.43 2.34
C ASP A 51 8.62 8.85 2.76
N ARG A 52 7.68 9.70 3.18
CA ARG A 52 7.98 11.08 3.63
C ARG A 52 8.15 11.23 5.15
N MET A 53 8.44 10.14 5.86
CA MET A 53 8.80 10.17 7.29
C MET A 53 10.31 10.09 7.51
#